data_AF-R6VC91-F1
#
_entry.id   AF-R6VC91-F1
#
_cell.length_a   1.000
_cell.length_b   1.000
_cell.length_c   1.000
_cell.angle_alpha   90.00
_cell.angle_beta   90.00
_cell.angle_gamma   90.00
#
_symmetry.space_group_name_H-M   'P 1'
#
loop_
_entity.id
_entity.type
_entity.pdbx_description
1 polymer ?
#
loop_
_entity_poly.entity_id
_entity_poly.type
_entity_poly.pdbx_seq_one_letter_code
_entity_poly.pdbx_strand_id
1 'polypeptide(L)'
;MKNRDNEFFIEEKLDELVATEALDSLKDQMSRILAYPCCLNGFKYCRKYLEVFSEEEIIRVPYLATAAAVICAIYGNLEKAEEYASYVEEIPLMKLHLDIMIPGKDRQKVERAVKKLAQISRTQGILPNLPLAAGRITLINGFRDMTIYSDLVHDRREQLKEWVREFYGDSAVGIAETAYAEVCYQRNECFEAITALVGTIPFIERDGEIAVLFIALSLQMRIMIATGQIAVVYPILDDIYNRLSKEKSRWLLENFGAVKAWGLMYDGDTDTVEEWMNTEAPSEFGELCMLDTYKYMIKMRAYILQGKYLAMLSLAEYLRKPLEQGDCVMDLCEMNLLSAIAYFQDGRPAEAYGLLDRTLPVLKERRFERLAADEGEKMYFLLRSYREERQLKDEYLDRLISLSRKMALLYPDYLRKRQEDYPQLTETETEILCLLADERSNAQIADFMDISINTVKFHAKNIFTKLNVKTRQQAVKVAKENKLLSLR
;
A
#
# COMPACT_ATOMS: atom_id res chain seq x y z
N MET A 1 -5.37 -18.52 18.65
CA MET A 1 -5.25 -19.17 17.34
C MET A 1 -3.98 -18.67 16.69
N LYS A 2 -2.84 -19.35 16.92
CA LYS A 2 -1.67 -19.15 16.06
C LYS A 2 -2.13 -19.40 14.63
N ASN A 3 -1.85 -18.51 13.69
CA ASN A 3 -1.96 -18.80 12.26
C ASN A 3 -1.13 -20.06 11.98
N ARG A 4 -1.73 -21.23 12.16
CA ARG A 4 -1.19 -22.48 11.65
C ARG A 4 -1.30 -22.28 10.17
N ASP A 5 -0.19 -22.05 9.48
CA ASP A 5 -0.13 -22.28 8.04
C ASP A 5 -0.91 -23.57 7.81
N ASN A 6 -2.06 -23.44 7.15
CA ASN A 6 -3.17 -24.40 7.19
C ASN A 6 -2.61 -25.83 7.17
N GLU A 7 -2.61 -26.54 8.31
CA GLU A 7 -2.13 -27.93 8.41
C GLU A 7 -2.87 -28.83 7.38
N PHE A 8 -4.00 -28.35 6.88
CA PHE A 8 -4.88 -28.98 5.91
C PHE A 8 -4.69 -28.48 4.46
N PHE A 9 -3.97 -27.40 4.21
CA PHE A 9 -3.70 -26.88 2.85
C PHE A 9 -2.39 -27.48 2.34
N ILE A 10 -2.51 -28.59 1.61
CA ILE A 10 -1.38 -29.23 0.92
C ILE A 10 -1.64 -29.07 -0.58
N GLU A 11 -0.97 -28.11 -1.20
CA GLU A 11 -1.22 -27.70 -2.60
C GLU A 11 -1.14 -28.89 -3.56
N GLU A 12 -0.10 -29.71 -3.44
CA GLU A 12 0.14 -30.91 -4.26
C GLU A 12 -1.04 -31.89 -4.21
N LYS A 13 -1.64 -32.06 -3.02
CA LYS A 13 -2.78 -32.96 -2.80
C LYS A 13 -4.06 -32.40 -3.42
N LEU A 14 -4.28 -31.09 -3.30
CA LEU A 14 -5.44 -30.43 -3.90
C LEU A 14 -5.32 -30.42 -5.44
N ASP A 15 -4.12 -30.18 -5.97
CA ASP A 15 -3.83 -30.26 -7.40
C ASP A 15 -4.06 -31.68 -7.95
N GLU A 16 -3.65 -32.73 -7.21
CA GLU A 16 -3.94 -34.12 -7.57
C GLU A 16 -5.45 -34.41 -7.62
N LEU A 17 -6.21 -33.92 -6.64
CA LEU A 17 -7.67 -34.09 -6.61
C LEU A 17 -8.38 -33.39 -7.77
N VAL A 18 -7.88 -32.21 -8.18
CA VAL A 18 -8.37 -31.53 -9.40
C VAL A 18 -8.02 -32.35 -10.65
N ALA A 19 -6.76 -32.80 -10.77
CA ALA A 19 -6.29 -33.53 -11.94
C ALA A 19 -6.99 -34.90 -12.12
N THR A 20 -7.42 -35.52 -11.03
CA THR A 20 -8.15 -36.79 -11.03
C THR A 20 -9.68 -36.63 -11.06
N GLU A 21 -10.19 -35.39 -11.18
CA GLU A 21 -11.62 -35.07 -11.15
C GLU A 21 -12.35 -35.61 -9.90
N ALA A 22 -11.64 -35.76 -8.79
CA ALA A 22 -12.16 -36.28 -7.53
C ALA A 22 -12.92 -35.20 -6.73
N LEU A 23 -13.97 -34.63 -7.33
CA LEU A 23 -14.67 -33.42 -6.86
C LEU A 23 -15.27 -33.56 -5.45
N ASP A 24 -15.81 -34.72 -5.08
CA ASP A 24 -16.35 -34.92 -3.73
C ASP A 24 -15.26 -34.88 -2.64
N SER A 25 -14.11 -35.49 -2.92
CA SER A 25 -12.94 -35.47 -2.04
C SER A 25 -12.33 -34.07 -1.96
N LEU A 26 -12.29 -33.34 -3.08
CA LEU A 26 -11.85 -31.96 -3.13
C LEU A 26 -12.77 -31.07 -2.30
N LYS A 27 -14.09 -31.23 -2.44
CA LYS A 27 -15.11 -30.49 -1.68
C LYS A 27 -14.98 -30.71 -0.17
N ASP A 28 -14.77 -31.95 0.27
CA ASP A 28 -14.54 -32.26 1.70
C ASP A 28 -13.25 -31.60 2.21
N GLN A 29 -12.15 -31.69 1.45
CA GLN A 29 -10.89 -31.05 1.84
C GLN A 29 -10.98 -29.52 1.87
N MET A 30 -11.56 -28.92 0.84
CA MET A 30 -11.82 -27.48 0.79
C MET A 30 -12.69 -27.04 1.96
N SER A 31 -13.78 -27.75 2.25
CA SER A 31 -14.65 -27.44 3.39
C SER A 31 -13.89 -27.50 4.72
N ARG A 32 -12.98 -28.47 4.89
CA ARG A 32 -12.12 -28.54 6.08
C ARG A 32 -11.16 -27.35 6.15
N ILE A 33 -10.44 -27.05 5.06
CA ILE A 33 -9.52 -25.91 5.00
C ILE A 33 -10.23 -24.62 5.39
N LEU A 34 -11.43 -24.40 4.84
CA LEU A 34 -12.23 -23.20 5.04
C LEU A 34 -12.98 -23.18 6.39
N ALA A 35 -13.08 -24.32 7.08
CA ALA A 35 -13.60 -24.40 8.43
C ALA A 35 -12.58 -23.98 9.49
N TYR A 36 -11.28 -24.00 9.16
CA TYR A 36 -10.21 -23.56 10.04
C TYR A 36 -9.79 -22.12 9.76
N PRO A 37 -9.09 -21.45 10.70
CA PRO A 37 -8.63 -20.08 10.52
C PRO A 37 -7.68 -19.99 9.34
N CYS A 38 -8.18 -19.46 8.23
CA CYS A 38 -7.39 -19.12 7.07
C CYS A 38 -7.23 -17.59 7.02
N CYS A 39 -5.98 -17.12 6.92
CA CYS A 39 -5.72 -15.73 6.55
C CYS A 39 -6.38 -15.44 5.18
N LEU A 40 -6.77 -14.19 4.90
CA LEU A 40 -7.41 -13.89 3.60
C LEU A 40 -6.51 -14.23 2.41
N ASN A 41 -5.18 -14.18 2.58
CA ASN A 41 -4.24 -14.68 1.57
C ASN A 41 -4.39 -16.19 1.31
N GLY A 42 -4.78 -17.00 2.30
CA GLY A 42 -5.13 -18.40 2.09
C GLY A 42 -6.31 -18.59 1.13
N PHE A 43 -7.34 -17.73 1.22
CA PHE A 43 -8.46 -17.75 0.28
C PHE A 43 -8.03 -17.41 -1.15
N LYS A 44 -7.07 -16.49 -1.32
CA LYS A 44 -6.47 -16.16 -2.63
C LYS A 44 -5.93 -17.42 -3.32
N TYR A 45 -5.19 -18.27 -2.61
CA TYR A 45 -4.65 -19.53 -3.17
C TYR A 45 -5.72 -20.61 -3.36
N CYS A 46 -6.81 -20.56 -2.61
CA CYS A 46 -7.93 -21.51 -2.74
C CYS A 46 -8.77 -21.29 -4.00
N ARG A 47 -8.65 -20.13 -4.67
CA ARG A 47 -9.50 -19.76 -5.81
C ARG A 47 -9.49 -20.79 -6.95
N LYS A 48 -8.32 -21.26 -7.37
CA LYS A 48 -8.21 -22.23 -8.47
C LYS A 48 -8.98 -23.54 -8.19
N TYR A 49 -9.13 -23.90 -6.92
CA TYR A 49 -9.89 -25.08 -6.49
C TYR A 49 -11.38 -24.82 -6.34
N LEU A 50 -11.80 -23.56 -6.27
CA LEU A 50 -13.21 -23.20 -6.25
C LEU A 50 -13.80 -23.17 -7.67
N GLU A 51 -12.99 -22.76 -8.66
CA GLU A 51 -13.40 -22.60 -10.06
C GLU A 51 -13.75 -23.92 -10.78
N VAL A 52 -13.39 -25.07 -10.20
CA VAL A 52 -13.76 -26.39 -10.75
C VAL A 52 -15.17 -26.82 -10.38
N PHE A 53 -15.80 -26.19 -9.38
CA PHE A 53 -17.17 -26.48 -8.98
C PHE A 53 -18.17 -25.65 -9.78
N SER A 54 -19.34 -26.23 -10.06
CA SER A 54 -20.45 -25.47 -10.65
C SER A 54 -21.03 -24.46 -9.65
N GLU A 55 -21.67 -23.41 -10.17
CA GLU A 55 -22.32 -22.39 -9.34
C GLU A 55 -23.39 -23.00 -8.41
N GLU A 56 -24.14 -24.01 -8.89
CA GLU A 56 -25.10 -24.75 -8.07
C GLU A 56 -24.45 -25.49 -6.90
N GLU A 57 -23.27 -26.08 -7.09
CA GLU A 57 -22.53 -26.76 -6.02
C GLU A 57 -21.99 -25.77 -4.99
N ILE A 58 -21.44 -24.64 -5.44
CA ILE A 58 -20.95 -23.58 -4.56
C ILE A 58 -22.08 -23.08 -3.66
N ILE A 59 -23.25 -22.80 -4.24
CA ILE A 59 -24.42 -22.29 -3.51
C ILE A 59 -24.93 -23.32 -2.47
N ARG A 60 -24.92 -24.61 -2.80
CA ARG A 60 -25.43 -25.67 -1.91
C ARG A 60 -24.50 -26.01 -0.75
N VAL A 61 -23.21 -25.67 -0.83
CA VAL A 61 -22.21 -26.02 0.18
C VAL A 61 -21.77 -24.76 0.92
N PRO A 62 -22.20 -24.54 2.18
CA PRO A 62 -21.98 -23.28 2.90
C PRO A 62 -20.54 -22.78 2.98
N TYR A 63 -19.58 -23.69 3.19
CA TYR A 63 -18.16 -23.32 3.22
C TYR A 63 -17.66 -22.87 1.85
N LEU A 64 -18.12 -23.47 0.75
CA LEU A 64 -17.77 -23.04 -0.60
C LEU A 64 -18.40 -21.68 -0.92
N ALA A 65 -19.68 -21.48 -0.60
CA ALA A 65 -20.33 -20.16 -0.73
C ALA A 65 -19.61 -19.07 0.07
N THR A 66 -19.19 -19.37 1.30
CA THR A 66 -18.40 -18.45 2.14
C THR A 66 -17.06 -18.12 1.49
N ALA A 67 -16.35 -19.13 0.97
CA ALA A 67 -15.10 -18.91 0.22
C ALA A 67 -15.32 -18.07 -1.03
N ALA A 68 -16.36 -18.36 -1.79
CA ALA A 68 -16.73 -17.62 -2.99
C ALA A 68 -16.98 -16.15 -2.69
N ALA A 69 -17.70 -15.86 -1.60
CA ALA A 69 -17.97 -14.50 -1.14
C ALA A 69 -16.66 -13.75 -0.82
N VAL A 70 -15.78 -14.36 -0.02
CA VAL A 70 -14.49 -13.77 0.36
C VAL A 70 -13.58 -13.58 -0.86
N ILE A 71 -13.48 -14.57 -1.74
CA ILE A 71 -12.67 -14.50 -2.97
C ILE A 71 -13.19 -13.40 -3.89
N CYS A 72 -14.50 -13.32 -4.13
CA CYS A 72 -15.08 -12.23 -4.94
C CYS A 72 -14.73 -10.86 -4.35
N ALA A 73 -14.77 -10.71 -3.03
CA ALA A 73 -14.38 -9.47 -2.37
C ALA A 73 -12.88 -9.18 -2.52
N ILE A 74 -12.01 -10.19 -2.38
CA ILE A 74 -10.56 -10.07 -2.59
C ILE A 74 -10.26 -9.56 -4.00
N TYR A 75 -11.01 -10.00 -5.00
CA TYR A 75 -10.83 -9.59 -6.39
C TYR A 75 -11.71 -8.40 -6.82
N GLY A 76 -12.26 -7.65 -5.85
CA GLY A 76 -12.94 -6.37 -6.09
C GLY A 76 -14.38 -6.47 -6.62
N ASN A 77 -14.95 -7.68 -6.72
CA ASN A 77 -16.35 -7.87 -7.09
C ASN A 77 -17.24 -7.97 -5.84
N LEU A 78 -17.48 -6.81 -5.20
CA LEU A 78 -18.26 -6.74 -3.95
C LEU A 78 -19.75 -7.06 -4.14
N GLU A 79 -20.30 -6.83 -5.33
CA GLU A 79 -21.70 -7.19 -5.64
C GLU A 79 -21.87 -8.72 -5.62
N LYS A 80 -21.00 -9.45 -6.33
CA LYS A 80 -21.02 -10.93 -6.31
C LYS A 80 -20.62 -11.50 -4.94
N ALA A 81 -19.78 -10.78 -4.19
CA ALA A 81 -19.45 -11.17 -2.82
C ALA A 81 -20.68 -11.16 -1.91
N GLU A 82 -21.50 -10.12 -1.96
CA GLU A 82 -22.75 -10.03 -1.18
C GLU A 82 -23.79 -11.06 -1.65
N GLU A 83 -23.86 -11.34 -2.97
CA GLU A 83 -24.69 -12.41 -3.50
C GLU A 83 -24.32 -13.76 -2.88
N TYR A 84 -23.05 -14.16 -2.92
CA TYR A 84 -22.61 -15.41 -2.31
C TYR A 84 -22.81 -15.44 -0.80
N ALA A 85 -22.63 -14.29 -0.13
CA ALA A 85 -22.88 -14.17 1.30
C ALA A 85 -24.36 -14.35 1.68
N SER A 86 -25.30 -14.12 0.76
CA SER A 86 -26.73 -14.34 1.00
C SER A 86 -27.09 -15.83 1.11
N TYR A 87 -26.35 -16.71 0.44
CA TYR A 87 -26.62 -18.16 0.48
C TYR A 87 -26.30 -18.82 1.82
N VAL A 88 -25.65 -18.10 2.74
CA VAL A 88 -25.35 -18.57 4.11
C VAL A 88 -26.10 -17.79 5.18
N GLU A 89 -27.16 -17.05 4.82
CA GLU A 89 -27.94 -16.21 5.75
C GLU A 89 -28.52 -17.02 6.93
N GLU A 90 -28.95 -18.26 6.67
CA GLU A 90 -29.48 -19.18 7.69
C GLU A 90 -28.41 -19.79 8.60
N ILE A 91 -27.12 -19.51 8.39
CA ILE A 91 -26.00 -20.00 9.21
C ILE A 91 -25.38 -18.79 9.96
N PRO A 92 -25.85 -18.49 11.19
CA PRO A 92 -25.59 -17.20 11.81
C PRO A 92 -24.12 -16.87 11.96
N LEU A 93 -23.28 -17.82 12.36
CA LEU A 93 -21.85 -17.57 12.53
C LEU A 93 -21.19 -17.19 11.19
N MET A 94 -21.40 -17.96 10.12
CA MET A 94 -20.80 -17.66 8.81
C MET A 94 -21.23 -16.29 8.30
N LYS A 95 -22.54 -16.00 8.34
CA LYS A 95 -23.07 -14.72 7.88
C LYS A 95 -22.49 -13.54 8.68
N LEU A 96 -22.41 -13.66 10.00
CA LEU A 96 -21.85 -12.61 10.85
C LEU A 96 -20.37 -12.33 10.57
N HIS A 97 -19.57 -13.37 10.30
CA HIS A 97 -18.18 -13.19 9.92
C HIS A 97 -18.08 -12.46 8.57
N LEU A 98 -18.85 -12.90 7.57
CA LEU A 98 -18.87 -12.24 6.25
C LEU A 98 -19.28 -10.77 6.34
N ASP A 99 -20.32 -10.46 7.12
CA ASP A 99 -20.80 -9.08 7.32
C ASP A 99 -19.72 -8.15 7.89
N ILE A 100 -18.84 -8.69 8.74
CA ILE A 100 -17.70 -7.93 9.29
C ILE A 100 -16.53 -7.89 8.30
N MET A 101 -16.27 -8.96 7.55
CA MET A 101 -15.08 -9.06 6.70
C MET A 101 -15.20 -8.35 5.34
N ILE A 102 -16.37 -8.32 4.69
CA ILE A 102 -16.55 -8.09 3.23
C ILE A 102 -16.52 -6.62 2.72
N PRO A 103 -15.67 -5.67 3.13
CA PRO A 103 -15.90 -4.24 2.80
C PRO A 103 -17.36 -3.71 2.62
N GLY A 104 -17.53 -2.46 2.28
CA GLY A 104 -18.82 -1.92 1.84
C GLY A 104 -19.48 -0.98 2.83
N LYS A 105 -20.53 -0.32 2.32
CA LYS A 105 -21.06 0.95 2.87
C LYS A 105 -22.02 0.79 4.05
N ASP A 106 -22.56 -0.41 4.30
CA ASP A 106 -23.51 -0.62 5.39
C ASP A 106 -22.81 -0.74 6.74
N ARG A 107 -22.65 0.41 7.41
CA ARG A 107 -22.02 0.51 8.73
C ARG A 107 -22.86 -0.14 9.83
N GLN A 108 -24.20 -0.05 9.73
CA GLN A 108 -25.11 -0.62 10.72
C GLN A 108 -25.09 -2.15 10.67
N LYS A 109 -24.86 -2.75 9.50
CA LYS A 109 -24.63 -4.19 9.34
C LYS A 109 -23.43 -4.64 10.15
N VAL A 110 -22.29 -3.96 10.02
CA VAL A 110 -21.07 -4.30 10.78
C VAL A 110 -21.29 -4.16 12.28
N GLU A 111 -21.87 -3.05 12.74
CA GLU A 111 -22.12 -2.83 14.17
C GLU A 111 -23.03 -3.89 14.78
N ARG A 112 -24.13 -4.24 14.08
CA ARG A 112 -25.04 -5.33 14.49
C ARG A 112 -24.31 -6.66 14.53
N ALA A 113 -23.49 -6.95 13.53
CA ALA A 113 -22.76 -8.20 13.43
C ALA A 113 -21.75 -8.37 14.57
N VAL A 114 -20.94 -7.33 14.85
CA VAL A 114 -19.99 -7.31 15.97
C VAL A 114 -20.70 -7.52 17.30
N LYS A 115 -21.79 -6.79 17.56
CA LYS A 115 -22.57 -6.94 18.81
C LYS A 115 -23.12 -8.36 18.98
N LYS A 116 -23.64 -8.96 17.91
CA LYS A 116 -24.20 -10.31 17.95
C LYS A 116 -23.11 -11.38 18.14
N LEU A 117 -21.95 -11.23 17.50
CA LEU A 117 -20.80 -12.11 17.73
C LEU A 117 -20.27 -12.00 19.17
N ALA A 118 -20.19 -10.79 19.73
CA ALA A 118 -19.80 -10.60 21.13
C ALA A 118 -20.78 -11.31 22.08
N GLN A 119 -22.09 -11.22 21.82
CA GLN A 119 -23.10 -11.95 22.59
C GLN A 119 -22.91 -13.46 22.48
N ILE A 120 -22.66 -13.99 21.27
CA ILE A 120 -22.41 -15.43 21.06
C ILE A 120 -21.15 -15.88 21.80
N SER A 121 -20.05 -15.12 21.72
CA SER A 121 -18.81 -15.39 22.44
C SER A 121 -19.06 -15.53 23.95
N ARG A 122 -19.77 -14.57 24.54
CA ARG A 122 -20.07 -14.58 25.99
C ARG A 122 -21.03 -15.69 26.42
N THR A 123 -22.00 -16.04 25.58
CA THR A 123 -23.06 -17.00 25.96
C THR A 123 -22.74 -18.44 25.61
N GLN A 124 -21.96 -18.67 24.55
CA GLN A 124 -21.67 -20.01 24.02
C GLN A 124 -20.18 -20.38 24.15
N GLY A 125 -19.31 -19.45 24.55
CA GLY A 125 -17.86 -19.68 24.63
C GLY A 125 -17.17 -19.86 23.28
N ILE A 126 -17.85 -19.50 22.19
CA ILE A 126 -17.32 -19.60 20.82
C ILE A 126 -16.60 -18.29 20.48
N LEU A 127 -15.27 -18.34 20.41
CA LEU A 127 -14.47 -17.20 19.98
C LEU A 127 -14.69 -16.90 18.49
N PRO A 128 -15.00 -15.66 18.11
CA PRO A 128 -15.04 -15.23 16.73
C PRO A 128 -13.68 -15.39 16.05
N ASN A 129 -13.69 -15.86 14.80
CA ASN A 129 -12.49 -16.08 14.01
C ASN A 129 -12.39 -15.02 12.90
N LEU A 130 -12.09 -13.78 13.29
CA LEU A 130 -11.96 -12.67 12.34
C LEU A 130 -10.49 -12.48 11.91
N PRO A 131 -10.20 -12.36 10.61
CA PRO A 131 -8.83 -12.23 10.13
C PRO A 131 -8.19 -10.92 10.63
N LEU A 132 -6.99 -11.03 11.18
CA LEU A 132 -6.19 -9.88 11.61
C LEU A 132 -5.46 -9.26 10.41
N ALA A 133 -5.67 -7.96 10.20
CA ALA A 133 -5.07 -7.13 9.15
C ALA A 133 -5.28 -7.59 7.69
N ALA A 134 -5.74 -8.83 7.49
CA ALA A 134 -6.06 -9.42 6.20
C ALA A 134 -4.95 -9.24 5.15
N GLY A 135 -3.69 -9.49 5.55
CA GLY A 135 -2.57 -9.30 4.64
C GLY A 135 -2.14 -7.85 4.45
N ARG A 136 -2.73 -6.86 5.12
CA ARG A 136 -2.25 -5.48 5.12
C ARG A 136 -1.31 -5.19 6.28
N ILE A 137 -0.62 -4.06 6.20
CA ILE A 137 0.30 -3.58 7.25
C ILE A 137 -0.37 -2.63 8.26
N THR A 138 -1.64 -2.88 8.57
CA THR A 138 -2.48 -2.04 9.44
C THR A 138 -3.63 -2.87 10.02
N LEU A 139 -3.97 -2.59 11.27
CA LEU A 139 -5.10 -3.17 11.98
C LEU A 139 -6.39 -2.39 11.73
N ILE A 140 -6.34 -1.06 11.62
CA ILE A 140 -7.54 -0.22 11.49
C ILE A 140 -7.93 0.10 10.03
N ASN A 141 -6.98 0.12 9.10
CA ASN A 141 -7.23 0.25 7.65
C ASN A 141 -6.97 -1.09 6.94
N GLY A 142 -7.47 -2.18 7.52
CA GLY A 142 -7.36 -3.55 7.01
C GLY A 142 -8.20 -3.77 5.74
N PHE A 143 -8.50 -5.03 5.41
CA PHE A 143 -9.34 -5.35 4.23
C PHE A 143 -10.67 -4.60 4.24
N ARG A 144 -11.33 -4.51 5.39
CA ARG A 144 -12.35 -3.49 5.66
C ARG A 144 -11.71 -2.30 6.35
N ASP A 145 -12.07 -1.09 5.91
CA ASP A 145 -11.69 0.15 6.56
C ASP A 145 -12.52 0.35 7.85
N MET A 146 -11.84 0.35 9.00
CA MET A 146 -12.40 0.56 10.33
C MET A 146 -12.04 1.93 10.91
N THR A 147 -11.46 2.83 10.10
CA THR A 147 -10.99 4.16 10.53
C THR A 147 -12.12 5.10 10.97
N ILE A 148 -13.38 4.77 10.66
CA ILE A 148 -14.56 5.42 11.25
C ILE A 148 -14.61 5.28 12.78
N TYR A 149 -13.99 4.24 13.33
CA TYR A 149 -13.92 4.00 14.77
C TYR A 149 -12.66 4.57 15.41
N SER A 150 -11.89 5.43 14.70
CA SER A 150 -10.62 5.97 15.23
C SER A 150 -10.80 6.72 16.55
N ASP A 151 -11.87 7.51 16.70
CA ASP A 151 -12.18 8.21 17.95
C ASP A 151 -12.44 7.23 19.10
N LEU A 152 -13.18 6.15 18.83
CA LEU A 152 -13.44 5.11 19.81
C LEU A 152 -12.15 4.35 20.19
N VAL A 153 -11.30 4.04 19.21
CA VAL A 153 -9.99 3.39 19.44
C VAL A 153 -9.08 4.28 20.30
N HIS A 154 -9.04 5.57 20.00
CA HIS A 154 -8.23 6.55 20.73
C HIS A 154 -8.76 6.82 22.14
N ASP A 155 -10.06 7.10 22.28
CA ASP A 155 -10.64 7.59 23.53
C ASP A 155 -10.98 6.47 24.53
N ARG A 156 -11.11 5.23 24.06
CA ARG A 156 -11.52 4.06 24.86
C ARG A 156 -10.46 2.96 24.91
N ARG A 157 -9.17 3.31 24.93
CA ARG A 157 -8.05 2.37 24.88
C ARG A 157 -8.18 1.15 25.81
N GLU A 158 -8.52 1.33 27.09
CA GLU A 158 -8.63 0.20 28.02
C GLU A 158 -9.85 -0.70 27.72
N GLN A 159 -10.98 -0.10 27.33
CA GLN A 159 -12.17 -0.86 26.93
C GLN A 159 -11.92 -1.61 25.62
N LEU A 160 -11.15 -1.03 24.69
CA LEU A 160 -10.74 -1.69 23.46
C LEU A 160 -9.94 -2.97 23.76
N LYS A 161 -9.03 -2.95 24.74
CA LYS A 161 -8.29 -4.16 25.15
C LYS A 161 -9.22 -5.26 25.64
N GLU A 162 -10.24 -4.91 26.43
CA GLU A 162 -11.23 -5.86 26.90
C GLU A 162 -12.01 -6.47 25.73
N TRP A 163 -12.53 -5.64 24.82
CA TRP A 163 -13.26 -6.11 23.64
C TRP A 163 -12.40 -6.98 22.72
N VAL A 164 -11.16 -6.59 22.45
CA VAL A 164 -10.25 -7.38 21.62
C VAL A 164 -9.96 -8.73 22.29
N ARG A 165 -9.80 -8.77 23.61
CA ARG A 165 -9.61 -10.04 24.34
C ARG A 165 -10.84 -10.95 24.27
N GLU A 166 -12.06 -10.40 24.25
CA GLU A 166 -13.29 -11.19 24.06
C GLU A 166 -13.39 -11.86 22.67
N PHE A 167 -12.73 -11.28 21.67
CA PHE A 167 -12.74 -11.79 20.30
C PHE A 167 -11.56 -12.73 20.02
N TYR A 168 -10.37 -12.40 20.53
CA TYR A 168 -9.13 -13.08 20.17
C TYR A 168 -8.51 -13.95 21.28
N GLY A 169 -9.04 -13.88 22.50
CA GLY A 169 -8.53 -14.64 23.64
C GLY A 169 -7.03 -14.39 23.87
N ASP A 170 -6.25 -15.46 23.97
CA ASP A 170 -4.80 -15.38 24.18
C ASP A 170 -4.04 -14.77 22.97
N SER A 171 -4.62 -14.80 21.77
CA SER A 171 -4.03 -14.16 20.57
C SER A 171 -4.21 -12.63 20.56
N ALA A 172 -4.87 -12.04 21.58
CA ALA A 172 -5.15 -10.61 21.65
C ALA A 172 -3.93 -9.72 21.90
N VAL A 173 -2.76 -10.30 22.21
CA VAL A 173 -1.57 -9.59 22.69
C VAL A 173 -1.16 -8.48 21.71
N GLY A 174 -1.22 -7.24 22.20
CA GLY A 174 -0.75 -6.04 21.49
C GLY A 174 -1.61 -5.55 20.33
N ILE A 175 -2.75 -6.20 20.04
CA ILE A 175 -3.65 -5.76 18.96
C ILE A 175 -4.25 -4.38 19.27
N ALA A 176 -4.80 -4.20 20.48
CA ALA A 176 -5.46 -2.95 20.87
C ALA A 176 -4.45 -1.79 20.97
N GLU A 177 -3.26 -2.04 21.51
CA GLU A 177 -2.20 -1.05 21.62
C GLU A 177 -1.62 -0.66 20.25
N THR A 178 -1.44 -1.63 19.35
CA THR A 178 -0.98 -1.36 17.98
C THR A 178 -2.05 -0.56 17.20
N ALA A 179 -3.33 -0.92 17.30
CA ALA A 179 -4.42 -0.16 16.67
C ALA A 179 -4.53 1.27 17.23
N TYR A 180 -4.37 1.43 18.55
CA TYR A 180 -4.29 2.75 19.19
C TYR A 180 -3.10 3.56 18.65
N ALA A 181 -1.93 2.95 18.55
CA ALA A 181 -0.75 3.61 18.02
C ALA A 181 -0.92 4.02 16.54
N GLU A 182 -1.62 3.23 15.72
CA GLU A 182 -1.94 3.59 14.33
C GLU A 182 -2.78 4.88 14.27
N VAL A 183 -3.81 4.98 15.12
CA VAL A 183 -4.65 6.18 15.19
C VAL A 183 -3.84 7.38 15.67
N CYS A 184 -3.11 7.26 16.78
CA CYS A 184 -2.24 8.34 17.27
C CYS A 184 -1.25 8.79 16.19
N TYR A 185 -0.64 7.83 15.46
CA TYR A 185 0.23 8.16 14.36
C TYR A 185 -0.50 9.01 13.32
N GLN A 186 -1.66 8.59 12.81
CA GLN A 186 -2.40 9.38 11.81
C GLN A 186 -2.71 10.81 12.26
N ARG A 187 -3.00 10.98 13.55
CA ARG A 187 -3.25 12.29 14.19
C ARG A 187 -2.01 13.14 14.44
N ASN A 188 -0.83 12.64 14.04
CA ASN A 188 0.48 13.22 14.31
C ASN A 188 0.86 13.25 15.83
N GLU A 189 0.27 12.38 16.64
CA GLU A 189 0.58 12.13 18.05
C GLU A 189 1.69 11.06 18.15
N CYS A 190 2.84 11.36 17.54
CA CYS A 190 3.93 10.38 17.36
C CYS A 190 4.54 9.90 18.69
N PHE A 191 4.56 10.75 19.71
CA PHE A 191 5.12 10.41 21.03
C PHE A 191 4.23 9.41 21.78
N GLU A 192 2.92 9.62 21.73
CA GLU A 192 1.91 8.74 22.27
C GLU A 192 1.94 7.38 21.54
N ALA A 193 2.03 7.41 20.21
CA ALA A 193 2.12 6.22 19.38
C ALA A 193 3.37 5.37 19.72
N ILE A 194 4.56 5.97 19.77
CA ILE A 194 5.79 5.22 20.07
C ILE A 194 5.81 4.69 21.50
N THR A 195 5.29 5.45 22.47
CA THR A 195 5.20 5.02 23.86
C THR A 195 4.31 3.78 24.00
N ALA A 196 3.19 3.74 23.25
CA ALA A 196 2.34 2.55 23.21
C ALA A 196 3.07 1.33 22.63
N LEU A 197 3.85 1.50 21.56
CA LEU A 197 4.55 0.41 20.89
C LEU A 197 5.76 -0.11 21.69
N VAL A 198 6.62 0.75 22.20
CA VAL A 198 7.84 0.34 22.93
C VAL A 198 7.50 -0.53 24.15
N GLY A 199 6.42 -0.22 24.85
CA GLY A 199 5.94 -1.03 25.96
C GLY A 199 5.28 -2.35 25.54
N THR A 200 4.84 -2.49 24.28
CA THR A 200 4.00 -3.61 23.82
C THR A 200 4.78 -4.60 22.96
N ILE A 201 5.69 -4.15 22.10
CA ILE A 201 6.47 -4.99 21.17
C ILE A 201 7.11 -6.20 21.87
N PRO A 202 7.80 -6.07 23.03
CA PRO A 202 8.40 -7.22 23.70
C PRO A 202 7.39 -8.31 24.12
N PHE A 203 6.13 -7.93 24.40
CA PHE A 203 5.08 -8.89 24.71
C PHE A 203 4.54 -9.57 23.45
N ILE A 204 4.37 -8.81 22.36
CA ILE A 204 3.97 -9.37 21.06
C ILE A 204 5.04 -10.37 20.58
N GLU A 205 6.33 -10.06 20.74
CA GLU A 205 7.43 -10.96 20.37
C GLU A 205 7.41 -12.30 21.11
N ARG A 206 6.96 -12.30 22.37
CA ARG A 206 6.96 -13.50 23.21
C ARG A 206 5.70 -14.34 22.99
N ASP A 207 4.54 -13.69 22.98
CA ASP A 207 3.24 -14.35 23.11
C ASP A 207 2.23 -13.98 22.01
N GLY A 208 2.54 -12.99 21.16
CA GLY A 208 1.61 -12.44 20.17
C GLY A 208 1.66 -13.11 18.79
N GLU A 209 0.76 -12.66 17.92
CA GLU A 209 0.71 -13.08 16.52
C GLU A 209 1.77 -12.33 15.69
N ILE A 210 2.49 -13.04 14.82
CA ILE A 210 3.53 -12.47 13.95
C ILE A 210 3.03 -11.35 13.05
N ALA A 211 1.76 -11.42 12.62
CA ALA A 211 1.13 -10.35 11.84
C ALA A 211 1.04 -9.04 12.64
N VAL A 212 0.71 -9.12 13.93
CA VAL A 212 0.63 -7.95 14.82
C VAL A 212 2.04 -7.39 15.07
N LEU A 213 3.03 -8.27 15.24
CA LEU A 213 4.43 -7.85 15.39
C LEU A 213 4.93 -7.10 14.15
N PHE A 214 4.66 -7.64 12.96
CA PHE A 214 5.05 -7.02 11.70
C PHE A 214 4.43 -5.63 11.53
N ILE A 215 3.15 -5.47 11.88
CA ILE A 215 2.46 -4.18 11.84
C ILE A 215 3.06 -3.22 12.87
N ALA A 216 3.29 -3.67 14.10
CA ALA A 216 3.88 -2.86 15.17
C ALA A 216 5.29 -2.35 14.82
N LEU A 217 6.16 -3.22 14.28
CA LEU A 217 7.51 -2.84 13.84
C LEU A 217 7.48 -1.92 12.62
N SER A 218 6.58 -2.18 11.67
CA SER A 218 6.39 -1.30 10.50
C SER A 218 5.92 0.09 10.94
N LEU A 219 4.97 0.17 11.87
CA LEU A 219 4.49 1.43 12.43
C LEU A 219 5.57 2.14 13.25
N GLN A 220 6.37 1.40 14.03
CA GLN A 220 7.54 1.95 14.71
C GLN A 220 8.49 2.62 13.71
N MET A 221 8.81 1.95 12.60
CA MET A 221 9.62 2.53 11.52
C MET A 221 9.01 3.84 10.99
N ARG A 222 7.70 3.86 10.70
CA ARG A 222 6.97 5.05 10.25
C ARG A 222 7.06 6.21 11.24
N ILE A 223 6.94 5.94 12.53
CA ILE A 223 7.05 6.94 13.60
C ILE A 223 8.48 7.47 13.71
N MET A 224 9.48 6.60 13.59
CA MET A 224 10.89 6.99 13.65
C MET A 224 11.28 7.87 12.46
N ILE A 225 10.81 7.54 11.26
CA ILE A 225 10.92 8.42 10.08
C ILE A 225 10.21 9.76 10.33
N ALA A 226 8.95 9.74 10.79
CA ALA A 226 8.20 10.96 11.07
C ALA A 226 8.87 11.90 12.10
N THR A 227 9.74 11.35 12.95
CA THR A 227 10.48 12.07 13.99
C THR A 227 11.94 12.39 13.62
N GLY A 228 12.38 12.07 12.39
CA GLY A 228 13.71 12.43 11.88
C GLY A 228 14.82 11.39 12.13
N GLN A 229 14.46 10.16 12.50
CA GLN A 229 15.41 9.12 12.91
C GLN A 229 15.56 8.06 11.81
N ILE A 230 16.15 8.43 10.66
CA ILE A 230 16.25 7.51 9.50
C ILE A 230 17.18 6.31 9.72
N ALA A 231 18.22 6.48 10.54
CA ALA A 231 19.23 5.44 10.77
C ALA A 231 18.66 4.15 11.38
N VAL A 232 17.47 4.20 11.98
CA VAL A 232 16.82 3.00 12.56
C VAL A 232 16.02 2.19 11.54
N VAL A 233 15.81 2.69 10.31
CA VAL A 233 15.04 2.01 9.26
C VAL A 233 15.68 0.66 8.92
N TYR A 234 16.98 0.62 8.64
CA TYR A 234 17.70 -0.62 8.30
C TYR A 234 17.63 -1.66 9.43
N PRO A 235 18.00 -1.34 10.70
CA PRO A 235 17.84 -2.28 11.81
C PRO A 235 16.42 -2.83 11.99
N ILE A 236 15.38 -2.00 11.82
CA ILE A 236 13.99 -2.45 11.95
C ILE A 236 13.61 -3.37 10.78
N LEU A 237 14.02 -3.04 9.55
CA LEU A 237 13.77 -3.90 8.38
C LEU A 237 14.47 -5.26 8.52
N ASP A 238 15.71 -5.27 9.01
CA ASP A 238 16.45 -6.50 9.27
C ASP A 238 15.76 -7.35 10.36
N ASP A 239 15.30 -6.74 11.45
CA ASP A 239 14.56 -7.46 12.49
C ASP A 239 13.26 -8.04 11.91
N ILE A 240 12.46 -7.25 11.20
CA ILE A 240 11.25 -7.73 10.51
C ILE A 240 11.58 -8.93 9.63
N TYR A 241 12.57 -8.82 8.75
CA TYR A 241 12.92 -9.89 7.81
C TYR A 241 13.33 -11.18 8.52
N ASN A 242 14.19 -11.07 9.54
CA ASN A 242 14.67 -12.20 10.32
C ASN A 242 13.51 -12.93 11.03
N ARG A 243 12.55 -12.17 11.57
CA ARG A 243 11.36 -12.72 12.26
C ARG A 243 10.45 -13.44 11.27
N LEU A 244 10.08 -12.79 10.17
CA LEU A 244 9.21 -13.37 9.14
C LEU A 244 9.82 -14.64 8.51
N SER A 245 11.13 -14.63 8.26
CA SER A 245 11.87 -15.78 7.72
C SER A 245 11.90 -16.95 8.70
N LYS A 246 12.14 -16.68 9.98
CA LYS A 246 12.17 -17.71 11.03
C LYS A 246 10.83 -18.41 11.19
N GLU A 247 9.73 -17.67 11.07
CA GLU A 247 8.37 -18.20 11.19
C GLU A 247 7.77 -18.72 9.88
N LYS A 248 8.53 -18.71 8.78
CA LYS A 248 8.10 -19.18 7.44
C LYS A 248 6.79 -18.53 6.95
N SER A 249 6.51 -17.30 7.39
CA SER A 249 5.28 -16.58 7.06
C SER A 249 5.32 -16.00 5.64
N ARG A 250 5.16 -16.87 4.62
CA ARG A 250 5.27 -16.51 3.20
C ARG A 250 4.39 -15.33 2.80
N TRP A 251 3.16 -15.28 3.30
CA TRP A 251 2.18 -14.26 2.95
C TRP A 251 2.49 -12.87 3.54
N LEU A 252 3.25 -12.80 4.64
CA LEU A 252 3.72 -11.52 5.22
C LEU A 252 4.96 -11.03 4.49
N LEU A 253 5.84 -11.94 4.07
CA LEU A 253 7.01 -11.61 3.24
C LEU A 253 6.60 -10.91 1.94
N GLU A 254 5.45 -11.25 1.36
CA GLU A 254 4.95 -10.57 0.15
C GLU A 254 4.77 -9.05 0.35
N ASN A 255 4.45 -8.58 1.56
CA ASN A 255 4.33 -7.14 1.85
C ASN A 255 5.61 -6.52 2.39
N PHE A 256 6.56 -7.33 2.86
CA PHE A 256 7.84 -6.84 3.36
C PHE A 256 8.59 -6.04 2.29
N GLY A 257 8.63 -6.52 1.04
CA GLY A 257 9.26 -5.79 -0.07
C GLY A 257 8.68 -4.39 -0.27
N ALA A 258 7.36 -4.23 -0.14
CA ALA A 258 6.70 -2.92 -0.24
C ALA A 258 7.02 -2.01 0.96
N VAL A 259 7.09 -2.57 2.18
CA VAL A 259 7.52 -1.82 3.38
C VAL A 259 8.97 -1.36 3.25
N LYS A 260 9.85 -2.25 2.78
CA LYS A 260 11.26 -1.96 2.49
C LYS A 260 11.39 -0.85 1.45
N ALA A 261 10.72 -0.99 0.30
CA ALA A 261 10.73 0.01 -0.76
C ALA A 261 10.25 1.38 -0.24
N TRP A 262 9.14 1.43 0.51
CA TRP A 262 8.65 2.69 1.09
C TRP A 262 9.64 3.32 2.07
N GLY A 263 10.23 2.55 3.00
CA GLY A 263 11.20 3.07 3.96
C GLY A 263 12.45 3.62 3.27
N LEU A 264 12.93 2.93 2.23
CA LEU A 264 14.13 3.31 1.49
C LEU A 264 13.92 4.48 0.51
N MET A 265 12.68 4.79 0.14
CA MET A 265 12.38 6.07 -0.54
C MET A 265 12.80 7.28 0.31
N TYR A 266 12.75 7.20 1.65
CA TYR A 266 13.18 8.30 2.54
C TYR A 266 14.70 8.39 2.71
N ASP A 267 15.41 7.29 2.49
CA ASP A 267 16.88 7.26 2.49
C ASP A 267 17.47 7.66 1.12
N GLY A 268 16.61 7.81 0.10
CA GLY A 268 17.03 8.15 -1.26
C GLY A 268 17.58 6.95 -2.05
N ASP A 269 17.46 5.74 -1.53
CA ASP A 269 17.86 4.51 -2.23
C ASP A 269 16.81 4.14 -3.29
N THR A 270 16.99 4.73 -4.48
CA THR A 270 16.15 4.46 -5.64
C THR A 270 16.37 3.08 -6.25
N ASP A 271 17.53 2.48 -6.01
CA ASP A 271 17.93 1.21 -6.63
C ASP A 271 17.10 0.07 -6.03
N THR A 272 16.93 0.04 -4.71
CA THR A 272 16.03 -0.93 -4.05
C THR A 272 14.57 -0.74 -4.48
N VAL A 273 14.13 0.51 -4.69
CA VAL A 273 12.76 0.79 -5.16
C VAL A 273 12.55 0.27 -6.58
N GLU A 274 13.54 0.43 -7.47
CA GLU A 274 13.50 -0.09 -8.83
C GLU A 274 13.55 -1.62 -8.86
N GLU A 275 14.39 -2.24 -8.04
CA GLU A 275 14.43 -3.70 -7.87
C GLU A 275 13.05 -4.23 -7.50
N TRP A 276 12.44 -3.69 -6.44
CA TRP A 276 11.10 -4.09 -5.99
C TRP A 276 10.04 -3.90 -7.08
N MET A 277 10.10 -2.79 -7.82
CA MET A 277 9.19 -2.53 -8.95
C MET A 277 9.28 -3.58 -10.06
N ASN A 278 10.46 -4.18 -10.28
CA ASN A 278 10.71 -5.14 -11.34
C ASN A 278 10.45 -6.60 -10.91
N THR A 279 10.57 -6.91 -9.61
CA THR A 279 10.53 -8.29 -9.11
C THR A 279 9.26 -8.64 -8.33
N GLU A 280 8.70 -7.68 -7.58
CA GLU A 280 7.68 -7.96 -6.55
C GLU A 280 6.42 -7.10 -6.65
N ALA A 281 6.51 -5.91 -7.25
CA ALA A 281 5.36 -5.00 -7.33
C ALA A 281 4.20 -5.62 -8.13
N PRO A 282 2.94 -5.50 -7.65
CA PRO A 282 1.81 -6.13 -8.29
C PRO A 282 1.55 -5.53 -9.68
N SER A 283 1.14 -6.39 -10.62
CA SER A 283 0.71 -5.94 -11.94
C SER A 283 -0.56 -5.10 -11.84
N GLU A 284 -0.58 -3.98 -12.56
CA GLU A 284 -1.78 -3.22 -12.88
C GLU A 284 -2.49 -3.74 -14.13
N PHE A 285 -1.84 -4.64 -14.86
CA PHE A 285 -2.40 -5.35 -16.01
C PHE A 285 -2.90 -6.72 -15.54
N GLY A 286 -4.21 -6.93 -15.56
CA GLY A 286 -4.81 -8.19 -15.13
C GLY A 286 -5.96 -7.96 -14.16
N GLU A 287 -6.18 -8.93 -13.28
CA GLU A 287 -7.24 -8.86 -12.30
C GLU A 287 -6.76 -8.22 -10.99
N LEU A 288 -7.65 -7.44 -10.37
CA LEU A 288 -7.31 -6.67 -9.18
C LEU A 288 -7.25 -7.60 -7.98
N CYS A 289 -6.25 -7.41 -7.12
CA CYS A 289 -6.24 -8.01 -5.79
C CYS A 289 -6.29 -6.91 -4.72
N MET A 290 -7.42 -6.79 -4.03
CA MET A 290 -7.64 -5.80 -2.96
C MET A 290 -6.72 -6.02 -1.75
N LEU A 291 -6.16 -7.22 -1.58
CA LEU A 291 -5.14 -7.46 -0.54
C LEU A 291 -3.80 -6.81 -0.88
N ASP A 292 -3.54 -6.52 -2.16
CA ASP A 292 -2.34 -5.84 -2.65
C ASP A 292 -2.49 -4.30 -2.66
N THR A 293 -3.58 -3.74 -2.10
CA THR A 293 -3.85 -2.28 -2.05
C THR A 293 -2.66 -1.49 -1.52
N TYR A 294 -2.04 -1.94 -0.42
CA TYR A 294 -0.84 -1.28 0.12
C TYR A 294 0.30 -1.23 -0.90
N LYS A 295 0.57 -2.35 -1.59
CA LYS A 295 1.61 -2.42 -2.62
C LYS A 295 1.29 -1.50 -3.79
N TYR A 296 0.03 -1.38 -4.20
CA TYR A 296 -0.35 -0.42 -5.23
C TYR A 296 -0.09 1.03 -4.80
N MET A 297 -0.33 1.40 -3.53
CA MET A 297 0.01 2.74 -3.02
C MET A 297 1.52 3.00 -3.02
N ILE A 298 2.36 1.98 -2.74
CA ILE A 298 3.82 2.09 -2.86
C ILE A 298 4.25 2.21 -4.32
N LYS A 299 3.61 1.45 -5.23
CA LYS A 299 3.83 1.53 -6.67
C LYS A 299 3.46 2.91 -7.25
N MET A 300 2.36 3.51 -6.79
CA MET A 300 2.00 4.89 -7.16
C MET A 300 3.09 5.89 -6.76
N ARG A 301 3.65 5.76 -5.55
CA ARG A 301 4.79 6.57 -5.10
C ARG A 301 6.04 6.33 -5.94
N ALA A 302 6.35 5.09 -6.27
CA ALA A 302 7.45 4.77 -7.18
C ALA A 302 7.25 5.40 -8.58
N TYR A 303 6.02 5.41 -9.10
CA TYR A 303 5.72 6.12 -10.35
C TYR A 303 5.88 7.64 -10.25
N ILE A 304 5.46 8.24 -9.13
CA ILE A 304 5.70 9.66 -8.84
C ILE A 304 7.21 9.95 -8.76
N LEU A 305 8.00 9.06 -8.14
CA LEU A 305 9.46 9.17 -8.05
C LEU A 305 10.09 9.10 -9.44
N GLN A 306 9.62 8.20 -10.31
CA GLN A 306 10.11 8.03 -11.68
C GLN A 306 9.58 9.06 -12.69
N GLY A 307 8.68 9.96 -12.28
CA GLY A 307 8.01 10.93 -13.17
C GLY A 307 6.98 10.32 -14.12
N LYS A 308 6.52 9.10 -13.85
CA LYS A 308 5.54 8.35 -14.68
C LYS A 308 4.10 8.68 -14.26
N TYR A 309 3.71 9.95 -14.34
CA TYR A 309 2.42 10.44 -13.82
C TYR A 309 1.20 9.79 -14.48
N LEU A 310 1.24 9.57 -15.80
CA LEU A 310 0.13 8.92 -16.52
C LEU A 310 -0.09 7.47 -16.06
N ALA A 311 0.98 6.71 -15.85
CA ALA A 311 0.89 5.34 -15.35
C ALA A 311 0.33 5.31 -13.93
N MET A 312 0.76 6.26 -13.09
CA MET A 312 0.21 6.42 -11.75
C MET A 312 -1.30 6.71 -11.78
N LEU A 313 -1.74 7.68 -12.58
CA LEU A 313 -3.15 8.06 -12.67
C LEU A 313 -4.00 6.91 -13.24
N SER A 314 -3.47 6.15 -14.20
CA SER A 314 -4.13 4.95 -14.71
C SER A 314 -4.33 3.89 -13.61
N LEU A 315 -3.33 3.69 -12.75
CA LEU A 315 -3.45 2.79 -11.59
C LEU A 315 -4.46 3.32 -10.57
N ALA A 316 -4.53 4.63 -10.33
CA ALA A 316 -5.52 5.23 -9.45
C ALA A 316 -6.96 4.98 -9.97
N GLU A 317 -7.20 5.19 -11.27
CA GLU A 317 -8.52 4.90 -11.86
C GLU A 317 -8.87 3.41 -11.82
N TYR A 318 -7.87 2.53 -11.96
CA TYR A 318 -8.06 1.08 -11.80
C TYR A 318 -8.56 0.69 -10.40
N LEU A 319 -8.09 1.37 -9.34
CA LEU A 319 -8.49 1.09 -7.95
C LEU A 319 -9.75 1.84 -7.50
N ARG A 320 -10.14 2.91 -8.18
CA ARG A 320 -11.18 3.84 -7.70
C ARG A 320 -12.51 3.16 -7.38
N LYS A 321 -13.10 2.47 -8.36
CA LYS A 321 -14.42 1.83 -8.20
C LYS A 321 -14.48 0.85 -7.02
N PRO A 322 -13.57 -0.14 -6.91
CA PRO A 322 -13.64 -1.11 -5.82
C PRO A 322 -13.39 -0.48 -4.44
N LEU A 323 -12.51 0.51 -4.33
CA LEU A 323 -12.31 1.26 -3.07
C LEU A 323 -13.55 2.08 -2.69
N GLU A 324 -14.23 2.72 -3.66
CA GLU A 324 -15.49 3.45 -3.44
C GLU A 324 -16.64 2.53 -3.05
N GLN A 325 -16.76 1.36 -3.70
CA GLN A 325 -17.77 0.36 -3.35
C GLN A 325 -17.50 -0.21 -1.95
N GLY A 326 -16.23 -0.37 -1.58
CA GLY A 326 -15.77 -0.91 -0.30
C GLY A 326 -15.85 0.04 0.91
N ASP A 327 -16.23 1.30 0.73
CA ASP A 327 -16.10 2.36 1.76
C ASP A 327 -14.66 2.43 2.34
N CYS A 328 -13.65 2.20 1.50
CA CYS A 328 -12.22 2.24 1.87
C CYS A 328 -11.73 3.69 1.94
N VAL A 329 -12.25 4.46 2.89
CA VAL A 329 -12.08 5.91 3.03
C VAL A 329 -10.61 6.33 3.09
N MET A 330 -9.78 5.67 3.92
CA MET A 330 -8.37 6.04 4.06
C MET A 330 -7.59 5.76 2.76
N ASP A 331 -7.81 4.61 2.14
CA ASP A 331 -7.18 4.25 0.85
C ASP A 331 -7.59 5.24 -0.26
N LEU A 332 -8.86 5.65 -0.31
CA LEU A 332 -9.34 6.66 -1.24
C LEU A 332 -8.69 8.03 -1.01
N CYS A 333 -8.53 8.43 0.25
CA CYS A 333 -7.83 9.67 0.59
C CYS A 333 -6.37 9.60 0.13
N GLU A 334 -5.66 8.52 0.44
CA GLU A 334 -4.27 8.32 0.04
C GLU A 334 -4.12 8.37 -1.49
N MET A 335 -4.93 7.59 -2.21
CA MET A 335 -4.94 7.58 -3.67
C MET A 335 -5.23 8.97 -4.25
N ASN A 336 -6.19 9.72 -3.70
CA ASN A 336 -6.53 11.06 -4.19
C ASN A 336 -5.43 12.08 -3.90
N LEU A 337 -4.74 11.99 -2.75
CA LEU A 337 -3.60 12.84 -2.41
C LEU A 337 -2.43 12.59 -3.36
N LEU A 338 -2.10 11.32 -3.60
CA LEU A 338 -1.08 10.93 -4.57
C LEU A 338 -1.49 11.42 -5.97
N SER A 339 -2.74 11.19 -6.39
CA SER A 339 -3.29 11.66 -7.68
C SER A 339 -3.15 13.18 -7.84
N ALA A 340 -3.45 13.94 -6.79
CA ALA A 340 -3.28 15.38 -6.79
C ALA A 340 -1.81 15.80 -6.94
N ILE A 341 -0.88 15.08 -6.29
CA ILE A 341 0.56 15.28 -6.53
C ILE A 341 0.90 15.03 -8.00
N ALA A 342 0.46 13.92 -8.60
CA ALA A 342 0.78 13.63 -10.01
C ALA A 342 0.23 14.70 -10.96
N TYR A 343 -1.04 15.10 -10.81
CA TYR A 343 -1.61 16.18 -11.64
C TYR A 343 -0.83 17.48 -11.47
N PHE A 344 -0.47 17.86 -10.25
CA PHE A 344 0.28 19.08 -10.00
C PHE A 344 1.69 19.04 -10.62
N GLN A 345 2.38 17.91 -10.52
CA GLN A 345 3.71 17.71 -11.12
C GLN A 345 3.66 17.62 -12.65
N ASP A 346 2.53 17.19 -13.22
CA ASP A 346 2.25 17.16 -14.66
C ASP A 346 1.79 18.53 -15.22
N GLY A 347 1.78 19.59 -14.40
CA GLY A 347 1.37 20.93 -14.82
C GLY A 347 -0.14 21.13 -14.95
N ARG A 348 -0.93 20.29 -14.27
CA ARG A 348 -2.40 20.27 -14.29
C ARG A 348 -2.99 20.62 -12.91
N PRO A 349 -2.79 21.85 -12.41
CA PRO A 349 -3.17 22.22 -11.04
C PRO A 349 -4.69 22.23 -10.82
N ALA A 350 -5.51 22.49 -11.83
CA ALA A 350 -6.97 22.55 -11.69
C ALA A 350 -7.54 21.19 -11.24
N GLU A 351 -7.08 20.10 -11.85
CA GLU A 351 -7.45 18.72 -11.49
C GLU A 351 -6.94 18.35 -10.10
N ALA A 352 -5.70 18.75 -9.77
CA ALA A 352 -5.14 18.55 -8.44
C ALA A 352 -5.99 19.25 -7.36
N TYR A 353 -6.36 20.50 -7.57
CA TYR A 353 -7.17 21.26 -6.63
C TYR A 353 -8.59 20.71 -6.50
N GLY A 354 -9.21 20.26 -7.59
CA GLY A 354 -10.52 19.60 -7.55
C GLY A 354 -10.52 18.27 -6.79
N LEU A 355 -9.39 17.56 -6.72
CA LEU A 355 -9.23 16.41 -5.81
C LEU A 355 -9.10 16.85 -4.35
N LEU A 356 -8.31 17.89 -4.08
CA LEU A 356 -8.14 18.43 -2.71
C LEU A 356 -9.43 19.00 -2.14
N ASP A 357 -10.24 19.68 -2.95
CA ASP A 357 -11.55 20.23 -2.55
C ASP A 357 -12.47 19.14 -1.96
N ARG A 358 -12.39 17.91 -2.46
CA ARG A 358 -13.17 16.76 -1.99
C ARG A 358 -12.48 15.98 -0.86
N THR A 359 -11.15 15.95 -0.86
CA THR A 359 -10.36 15.07 0.01
C THR A 359 -10.05 15.72 1.36
N LEU A 360 -9.70 17.02 1.38
CA LEU A 360 -9.33 17.72 2.60
C LEU A 360 -10.41 17.74 3.69
N PRO A 361 -11.73 17.90 3.39
CA PRO A 361 -12.77 17.79 4.40
C PRO A 361 -12.78 16.44 5.12
N VAL A 362 -12.57 15.35 4.37
CA VAL A 362 -12.51 13.98 4.92
C VAL A 362 -11.27 13.80 5.78
N LEU A 363 -10.09 14.27 5.33
CA LEU A 363 -8.88 14.26 6.14
C LEU A 363 -9.08 15.00 7.47
N LYS A 364 -9.74 16.16 7.43
CA LYS A 364 -10.01 16.99 8.61
C LYS A 364 -10.94 16.30 9.59
N GLU A 365 -12.04 15.74 9.09
CA GLU A 365 -13.00 14.96 9.89
C GLU A 365 -12.33 13.76 10.54
N ARG A 366 -11.54 13.00 9.77
CA ARG A 366 -10.93 11.75 10.23
C ARG A 366 -9.57 11.89 10.91
N ARG A 367 -9.01 13.11 10.93
CA ARG A 367 -7.70 13.42 11.51
C ARG A 367 -6.58 12.56 10.90
N PHE A 368 -6.47 12.63 9.57
CA PHE A 368 -5.44 11.94 8.78
C PHE A 368 -4.28 12.89 8.43
N GLU A 369 -3.70 13.53 9.46
CA GLU A 369 -2.59 14.46 9.28
C GLU A 369 -1.37 13.79 8.62
N ARG A 370 -0.97 12.59 9.09
CA ARG A 370 0.21 11.91 8.54
C ARG A 370 0.02 11.38 7.13
N LEU A 371 -1.21 10.99 6.77
CA LEU A 371 -1.53 10.53 5.42
C LEU A 371 -1.15 11.55 4.33
N ALA A 372 -1.29 12.84 4.61
CA ALA A 372 -0.81 13.91 3.74
C ALA A 372 0.64 14.34 4.05
N ALA A 373 0.99 14.50 5.33
CA ALA A 373 2.28 15.05 5.72
C ALA A 373 3.47 14.18 5.29
N ASP A 374 3.31 12.85 5.33
CA ASP A 374 4.34 11.88 4.96
C ASP A 374 4.81 12.08 3.51
N GLU A 375 3.97 12.62 2.63
CA GLU A 375 4.33 12.86 1.21
C GLU A 375 5.35 14.00 0.99
N GLY A 376 5.80 14.65 2.06
CA GLY A 376 6.98 15.52 2.07
C GLY A 376 6.88 16.74 1.15
N GLU A 377 7.96 16.98 0.41
CA GLU A 377 8.14 18.18 -0.43
C GLU A 377 7.02 18.34 -1.46
N LYS A 378 6.62 17.25 -2.12
CA LYS A 378 5.60 17.28 -3.17
C LYS A 378 4.25 17.74 -2.64
N MET A 379 3.86 17.25 -1.46
CA MET A 379 2.62 17.68 -0.81
C MET A 379 2.72 19.11 -0.27
N TYR A 380 3.87 19.50 0.30
CA TYR A 380 4.07 20.86 0.79
C TYR A 380 3.84 21.92 -0.30
N PHE A 381 4.44 21.76 -1.48
CA PHE A 381 4.27 22.70 -2.58
C PHE A 381 2.84 22.69 -3.12
N LEU A 382 2.23 21.51 -3.26
CA LEU A 382 0.84 21.37 -3.69
C LEU A 382 -0.12 22.10 -2.74
N LEU A 383 -0.08 21.81 -1.44
CA LEU A 383 -0.99 22.41 -0.46
C LEU A 383 -0.79 23.92 -0.34
N ARG A 384 0.46 24.39 -0.42
CA ARG A 384 0.75 25.83 -0.42
C ARG A 384 0.13 26.52 -1.63
N SER A 385 0.33 25.96 -2.84
CA SER A 385 -0.23 26.53 -4.07
C SER A 385 -1.76 26.48 -4.07
N TYR A 386 -2.34 25.37 -3.60
CA TYR A 386 -3.78 25.22 -3.40
C TYR A 386 -4.35 26.29 -2.46
N ARG A 387 -3.72 26.51 -1.30
CA ARG A 387 -4.15 27.53 -0.33
C ARG A 387 -4.15 28.94 -0.93
N GLU A 388 -3.09 29.27 -1.68
CA GLU A 388 -2.94 30.57 -2.34
C GLU A 388 -4.02 30.77 -3.42
N GLU A 389 -4.23 29.77 -4.29
CA GLU A 389 -5.25 29.80 -5.36
C GLU A 389 -6.68 29.93 -4.81
N ARG A 390 -7.01 29.13 -3.79
CA ARG A 390 -8.35 29.12 -3.18
C ARG A 390 -8.56 30.24 -2.15
N GLN A 391 -7.51 31.01 -1.83
CA GLN A 391 -7.52 32.08 -0.83
C GLN A 391 -8.07 31.63 0.54
N LEU A 392 -7.73 30.40 0.93
CA LEU A 392 -8.27 29.78 2.15
C LEU A 392 -7.50 30.23 3.39
N LYS A 393 -8.24 30.42 4.47
CA LYS A 393 -7.72 30.52 5.84
C LYS A 393 -8.31 29.37 6.65
N ASP A 394 -7.55 28.30 6.79
CA ASP A 394 -7.99 27.09 7.50
C ASP A 394 -6.83 26.52 8.32
N GLU A 395 -7.02 26.44 9.64
CA GLU A 395 -5.99 26.00 10.57
C GLU A 395 -5.53 24.55 10.33
N TYR A 396 -6.44 23.70 9.83
CA TYR A 396 -6.11 22.31 9.53
C TYR A 396 -5.21 22.22 8.28
N LEU A 397 -5.54 22.97 7.22
CA LEU A 397 -4.69 23.09 6.03
C LEU A 397 -3.31 23.68 6.39
N ASP A 398 -3.25 24.71 7.23
CA ASP A 398 -1.99 25.30 7.70
C ASP A 398 -1.14 24.29 8.50
N ARG A 399 -1.80 23.45 9.32
CA ARG A 399 -1.14 22.34 10.01
C ARG A 399 -0.55 21.34 9.02
N LEU A 400 -1.32 20.89 8.02
CA LEU A 400 -0.82 19.96 6.99
C LEU A 400 0.39 20.55 6.25
N ILE A 401 0.31 21.82 5.82
CA ILE A 401 1.43 22.52 5.17
C ILE A 401 2.67 22.52 6.07
N SER A 402 2.51 22.82 7.36
CA SER A 402 3.62 22.82 8.31
C SER A 402 4.24 21.43 8.51
N LEU A 403 3.42 20.39 8.60
CA LEU A 403 3.89 19.01 8.77
C LEU A 403 4.58 18.48 7.51
N SER A 404 4.00 18.70 6.32
CA SER A 404 4.64 18.36 5.03
C SER A 404 5.96 19.11 4.86
N ARG A 405 6.04 20.39 5.27
CA ARG A 405 7.31 21.15 5.26
C ARG A 405 8.36 20.51 6.16
N LYS A 406 7.99 20.07 7.36
CA LYS A 406 8.93 19.38 8.26
C LYS A 406 9.48 18.10 7.61
N MET A 407 8.61 17.31 6.99
CA MET A 407 9.03 16.10 6.26
C MET A 407 9.95 16.44 5.08
N ALA A 408 9.63 17.47 4.30
CA ALA A 408 10.48 17.94 3.21
C ALA A 408 11.90 18.36 3.68
N LEU A 409 12.01 18.99 4.85
CA LEU A 409 13.29 19.41 5.42
C LEU A 409 14.11 18.24 5.99
N LEU A 410 13.44 17.22 6.55
CA LEU A 410 14.10 16.03 7.05
C LEU A 410 14.57 15.11 5.92
N TYR A 411 13.78 15.02 4.84
CA TYR A 411 13.96 14.06 3.76
C TYR A 411 13.81 14.73 2.38
N PRO A 412 14.78 15.57 1.98
CA PRO A 412 14.71 16.31 0.72
C PRO A 412 14.79 15.43 -0.54
N ASP A 413 15.27 14.19 -0.39
CA ASP A 413 15.40 13.22 -1.48
C ASP A 413 14.18 12.29 -1.61
N TYR A 414 13.22 12.38 -0.67
CA TYR A 414 12.00 11.58 -0.72
C TYR A 414 11.17 11.86 -1.98
N LEU A 415 10.84 10.81 -2.74
CA LEU A 415 10.16 10.84 -4.05
C LEU A 415 10.86 11.72 -5.09
N ARG A 416 12.14 12.01 -4.90
CA ARG A 416 12.96 12.71 -5.88
C ARG A 416 13.65 11.68 -6.76
N LYS A 417 13.56 11.85 -8.08
CA LYS A 417 14.39 11.07 -8.99
C LYS A 417 15.85 11.41 -8.67
N ARG A 418 16.70 10.40 -8.47
CA ARG A 418 18.14 10.58 -8.38
C ARG A 418 18.58 11.38 -9.61
N GLN A 419 19.13 12.56 -9.40
CA GLN A 419 19.88 13.22 -10.47
C GLN A 419 21.10 12.33 -10.66
N GLU A 420 21.21 11.69 -11.83
CA GLU A 420 22.44 10.98 -12.16
C GLU A 420 23.55 12.03 -12.20
N ASP A 421 24.53 11.90 -11.31
CA ASP A 421 25.76 12.69 -11.32
C ASP A 421 26.56 12.25 -12.54
N TYR A 422 26.18 12.78 -13.70
CA TYR A 422 26.96 12.60 -14.90
C TYR A 422 28.31 13.30 -14.75
N PRO A 423 29.40 12.69 -15.22
CA PRO A 423 30.67 13.40 -15.35
C PRO A 423 30.43 14.71 -16.11
N GLN A 424 30.99 15.81 -15.61
CA GLN A 424 30.84 17.10 -16.26
C GLN A 424 31.21 17.00 -17.74
N LEU A 425 30.27 17.44 -18.58
CA LEU A 425 30.53 17.62 -20.00
C LEU A 425 31.49 18.80 -20.16
N THR A 426 32.42 18.70 -21.10
CA THR A 426 33.22 19.87 -21.48
C THR A 426 32.34 20.91 -22.18
N GLU A 427 32.82 22.15 -22.32
CA GLU A 427 32.09 23.19 -23.05
C GLU A 427 31.73 22.73 -24.47
N THR A 428 32.69 22.16 -25.21
CA THR A 428 32.47 21.62 -26.56
C THR A 428 31.47 20.47 -26.58
N GLU A 429 31.50 19.57 -25.59
CA GLU A 429 30.53 18.48 -25.48
C GLU A 429 29.12 19.00 -25.17
N THR A 430 29.01 20.07 -24.38
CA THR A 430 27.74 20.73 -24.06
C THR A 430 27.16 21.41 -25.30
N GLU A 431 27.97 22.14 -26.06
CA GLU A 431 27.56 22.75 -27.33
C GLU A 431 27.10 21.71 -28.35
N ILE A 432 27.86 20.63 -28.51
CA ILE A 432 27.48 19.51 -29.39
C ILE A 432 26.17 18.89 -28.90
N LEU A 433 25.99 18.66 -27.59
CA LEU A 433 24.75 18.10 -27.03
C LEU A 433 23.53 19.00 -27.30
N CYS A 434 23.67 20.33 -27.21
CA CYS A 434 22.61 21.27 -27.59
C CYS A 434 22.26 21.14 -29.07
N LEU A 435 23.26 21.10 -29.96
CA LEU A 435 23.03 20.91 -31.39
C LEU A 435 22.46 19.51 -31.72
N LEU A 436 22.78 18.49 -30.91
CA LEU A 436 22.18 17.17 -30.99
C LEU A 436 20.68 17.22 -30.63
N ALA A 437 20.31 18.03 -29.63
CA ALA A 437 18.94 18.24 -29.18
C ALA A 437 18.10 19.04 -30.21
N ASP A 438 18.74 19.91 -31.00
CA ASP A 438 18.15 20.63 -32.15
C ASP A 438 18.00 19.76 -33.42
N GLU A 439 18.15 18.43 -33.31
CA GLU A 439 18.00 17.48 -34.42
C GLU A 439 18.99 17.67 -35.59
N ARG A 440 20.08 18.42 -35.42
CA ARG A 440 21.11 18.65 -36.46
C ARG A 440 21.95 17.39 -36.74
N SER A 441 22.17 17.03 -37.99
CA SER A 441 23.05 15.92 -38.36
C SER A 441 24.53 16.20 -38.01
N ASN A 442 25.37 15.16 -37.87
CA ASN A 442 26.79 15.36 -37.56
C ASN A 442 27.53 16.20 -38.62
N ALA A 443 27.07 16.20 -39.88
CA ALA A 443 27.59 17.07 -40.93
C ALA A 443 27.21 18.54 -40.67
N GLN A 444 25.95 18.80 -40.34
CA GLN A 444 25.49 20.14 -39.99
C GLN A 444 26.14 20.68 -38.72
N ILE A 445 26.44 19.82 -37.74
CA ILE A 445 27.17 20.20 -36.52
C ILE A 445 28.63 20.53 -36.86
N ALA A 446 29.27 19.70 -37.68
CA ALA A 446 30.64 19.92 -38.15
C ALA A 446 30.78 21.26 -38.88
N ASP A 447 29.86 21.54 -39.81
CA ASP A 447 29.83 22.81 -40.56
C ASP A 447 29.55 24.01 -39.64
N PHE A 448 28.63 23.87 -38.67
CA PHE A 448 28.27 24.96 -37.74
C PHE A 448 29.39 25.31 -36.76
N MET A 449 30.15 24.31 -36.31
CA MET A 449 31.24 24.48 -35.34
C MET A 449 32.62 24.62 -35.98
N ASP A 450 32.72 24.61 -37.31
CA ASP A 450 33.98 24.63 -38.08
C ASP A 450 34.99 23.54 -37.66
N ILE A 451 34.50 22.30 -37.49
CA ILE A 451 35.30 21.12 -37.10
C ILE A 451 35.01 19.93 -38.01
N SER A 452 35.88 18.91 -38.01
CA SER A 452 35.63 17.71 -38.83
C SER A 452 34.46 16.87 -38.31
N ILE A 453 33.75 16.18 -39.21
CA ILE A 453 32.70 15.20 -38.85
C ILE A 453 33.24 14.11 -37.90
N ASN A 454 34.51 13.74 -38.03
CA ASN A 454 35.16 12.77 -37.15
C ASN A 454 35.32 13.32 -35.72
N THR A 455 35.61 14.61 -35.58
CA THR A 455 35.68 15.31 -34.29
C THR A 455 34.31 15.32 -33.61
N VAL A 456 33.23 15.60 -34.37
CA VAL A 456 31.85 15.52 -33.84
C VAL A 456 31.51 14.11 -33.37
N LYS A 457 31.86 13.08 -34.15
CA LYS A 457 31.64 11.67 -33.76
C LYS A 457 32.41 11.29 -32.49
N PHE A 458 33.63 11.79 -32.33
CA PHE A 458 34.44 11.58 -31.14
C PHE A 458 33.77 12.18 -29.90
N HIS A 459 33.37 13.45 -29.94
CA HIS A 459 32.66 14.09 -28.83
C HIS A 459 31.29 13.44 -28.57
N ALA A 460 30.53 13.08 -29.60
CA ALA A 460 29.27 12.35 -29.43
C ALA A 460 29.46 11.02 -28.70
N LYS A 461 30.54 10.28 -28.99
CA LYS A 461 30.87 9.05 -28.27
C LYS A 461 31.23 9.33 -26.81
N ASN A 462 31.99 10.39 -26.53
CA ASN A 462 32.33 10.78 -25.16
C ASN A 462 31.08 11.21 -24.38
N ILE A 463 30.21 12.00 -24.98
CA ILE A 463 28.89 12.37 -24.44
C ILE A 463 28.11 11.11 -24.10
N PHE A 464 28.00 10.16 -25.04
CA PHE A 464 27.24 8.93 -24.80
C PHE A 464 27.83 8.10 -23.65
N THR A 465 29.17 8.05 -23.56
CA THR A 465 29.87 7.37 -22.48
C THR A 465 29.63 8.07 -21.13
N LYS A 466 29.77 9.40 -21.07
CA LYS A 466 29.54 10.19 -19.86
C LYS A 466 28.09 10.13 -19.41
N LEU A 467 27.14 10.17 -20.34
CA LEU A 467 25.70 10.08 -20.05
C LEU A 467 25.21 8.63 -19.89
N ASN A 468 26.10 7.63 -19.96
CA ASN A 468 25.78 6.20 -19.89
C ASN A 468 24.66 5.75 -20.85
N VAL A 469 24.67 6.27 -22.08
CA VAL A 469 23.68 5.97 -23.13
C VAL A 469 24.33 5.36 -24.36
N LYS A 470 23.52 4.75 -25.22
CA LYS A 470 24.01 4.10 -26.46
C LYS A 470 23.57 4.83 -27.72
N THR A 471 22.53 5.67 -27.63
CA THR A 471 21.95 6.33 -28.80
C THR A 471 21.84 7.84 -28.61
N ARG A 472 21.82 8.55 -29.74
CA ARG A 472 21.57 9.99 -29.78
C ARG A 472 20.25 10.38 -29.11
N GLN A 473 19.18 9.63 -29.39
CA GLN A 473 17.87 9.91 -28.81
C GLN A 473 17.89 9.73 -27.29
N GLN A 474 18.58 8.70 -26.79
CA GLN A 474 18.80 8.51 -25.36
C GLN A 474 19.62 9.66 -24.76
N ALA A 475 20.69 10.11 -25.41
CA ALA A 475 21.50 11.23 -24.95
C ALA A 475 20.69 12.52 -24.81
N VAL A 476 19.89 12.86 -25.83
CA VAL A 476 19.02 14.06 -25.80
C VAL A 476 17.95 13.92 -24.72
N LYS A 477 17.34 12.74 -24.58
CA LYS A 477 16.35 12.47 -23.54
C LYS A 477 16.95 12.65 -22.14
N VAL A 478 18.09 12.01 -21.88
CA VAL A 478 18.84 12.12 -20.60
C VAL A 478 19.22 13.57 -20.31
N ALA A 479 19.71 14.30 -21.31
CA ALA A 479 20.10 15.69 -21.16
C ALA A 479 18.93 16.62 -20.81
N LYS A 480 17.75 16.39 -21.41
CA LYS A 480 16.51 17.11 -21.08
C LYS A 480 16.01 16.76 -19.67
N GLU A 481 15.96 15.48 -19.34
CA GLU A 481 15.47 15.00 -18.03
C GLU A 481 16.33 15.49 -16.86
N ASN A 482 17.64 15.62 -17.06
CA ASN A 482 18.59 16.03 -16.02
C ASN A 482 19.00 17.50 -16.10
N LYS A 483 18.30 18.32 -16.90
CA LYS A 483 18.56 19.76 -17.07
C LYS A 483 20.02 20.08 -17.46
N LEU A 484 20.65 19.21 -18.25
CA LEU A 484 22.01 19.41 -18.78
C LEU A 484 22.05 20.34 -20.00
N LEU A 485 20.90 20.74 -20.51
CA LEU A 485 20.74 21.66 -21.64
C LEU A 485 20.37 23.05 -21.12
N SER A 486 21.16 24.06 -21.49
CA SER A 486 20.75 25.45 -21.40
C SER A 486 19.85 25.77 -22.60
N LEU A 487 18.54 25.74 -22.39
CA LEU A 487 17.60 26.26 -23.40
C LEU A 487 17.84 27.77 -23.54
N ARG A 488 18.16 28.23 -24.75
CA ARG A 488 18.14 29.66 -25.13
C ARG A 488 16.72 30.10 -25.45
#